data_AF-A0AAJ7BTQ5-F1
#
_entry.id   AF-A0AAJ7BTQ5-F1
#
_cell.length_a   1.000
_cell.length_b   1.000
_cell.length_c   1.000
_cell.angle_alpha   90.00
_cell.angle_beta   90.00
_cell.angle_gamma   90.00
#
_symmetry.space_group_name_H-M   'P 1'
#
loop_
_entity.id
_entity.type
_entity.pdbx_description
1 polymer ?
#
loop_
_entity_poly.entity_id
_entity_poly.type
_entity_poly.pdbx_seq_one_letter_code
_entity_poly.pdbx_strand_id
1 'polypeptide(L)'
;MRLSIGLLGLLLTALVAAAKEDKTDVKIKEAYADCAKELGMDMEKLKSRGFSQERDKEHDCLDACALRELGVMESGKLSKEVMVKMIEETIENEHEEKRTELLKITNACVDDAGTSEDECETAGAFSFCFHKKMQGLMKE
;
A
#
# COMPACT_ATOMS: atom_id res chain seq x y z
N MET A 1 56.56 11.19 -29.88
CA MET A 1 56.00 10.80 -28.58
C MET A 1 54.55 11.27 -28.54
N ARG A 2 53.61 10.33 -28.60
CA ARG A 2 52.16 10.59 -28.51
C ARG A 2 51.83 10.85 -27.04
N LEU A 3 51.45 12.07 -26.68
CA LEU A 3 50.91 12.37 -25.35
C LEU A 3 49.41 12.05 -25.38
N SER A 4 49.09 10.84 -24.92
CA SER A 4 47.75 10.29 -24.86
C SER A 4 46.95 10.93 -23.72
N ILE A 5 45.82 11.54 -24.08
CA ILE A 5 44.49 11.33 -23.47
C ILE A 5 44.53 11.12 -21.94
N GLY A 6 44.70 12.23 -21.21
CA GLY A 6 44.36 12.34 -19.79
C GLY A 6 43.02 13.04 -19.60
N LEU A 7 41.97 12.58 -20.31
CA LEU A 7 40.58 13.04 -20.17
C LEU A 7 39.87 12.22 -19.07
N LEU A 8 40.57 11.99 -17.96
CA LEU A 8 40.08 11.37 -16.74
C LEU A 8 39.62 12.49 -15.81
N GLY A 9 38.41 12.99 -16.02
CA GLY A 9 37.86 14.06 -15.19
C GLY A 9 36.48 14.58 -15.58
N LEU A 10 35.75 13.89 -16.46
CA LEU A 10 34.29 14.01 -16.53
C LEU A 10 33.76 13.22 -15.32
N LEU A 11 33.55 13.86 -14.16
CA LEU A 11 32.34 14.59 -13.80
C LEU A 11 31.07 13.85 -14.22
N LEU A 12 30.22 13.64 -13.21
CA LEU A 12 28.88 13.07 -13.27
C LEU A 12 28.86 11.54 -13.22
N THR A 13 29.21 11.02 -12.04
CA THR A 13 28.40 9.96 -11.43
C THR A 13 26.94 10.41 -11.54
N ALA A 14 26.26 9.91 -12.57
CA ALA A 14 24.84 10.07 -12.73
C ALA A 14 24.20 9.63 -11.42
N LEU A 15 23.47 10.58 -10.83
CA LEU A 15 22.53 10.42 -9.75
C LEU A 15 21.96 9.00 -9.76
N VAL A 16 22.45 8.17 -8.83
CA VAL A 16 21.65 7.04 -8.36
C VAL A 16 20.43 7.71 -7.77
N ALA A 17 19.30 7.62 -8.47
CA ALA A 17 18.01 8.04 -7.97
C ALA A 17 17.75 7.20 -6.71
N ALA A 18 18.17 7.73 -5.56
CA ALA A 18 17.79 7.20 -4.27
C ALA A 18 16.31 7.56 -4.08
N ALA A 19 15.44 6.74 -4.67
CA ALA A 19 14.09 6.60 -4.17
C ALA A 19 14.24 6.23 -2.70
N LYS A 20 14.02 7.19 -1.80
CA LYS A 20 13.80 6.88 -0.40
C LYS A 20 12.44 6.18 -0.37
N GLU A 21 12.44 4.86 -0.51
CA GLU A 21 11.25 4.08 -0.15
C GLU A 21 11.05 4.28 1.35
N ASP A 22 9.87 4.76 1.74
CA ASP A 22 9.53 4.91 3.16
C ASP A 22 9.52 3.52 3.82
N LYS A 23 9.91 3.44 5.10
CA LYS A 23 9.95 2.17 5.84
C LYS A 23 8.57 1.50 5.91
N THR A 24 7.50 2.28 5.86
CA THR A 24 6.12 1.82 5.88
C THR A 24 5.73 1.20 4.55
N ASP A 25 6.14 1.81 3.44
CA ASP A 25 5.94 1.24 2.09
C ASP A 25 6.65 -0.11 1.94
N VAL A 26 7.86 -0.24 2.50
CA VAL A 26 8.61 -1.51 2.50
C VAL A 26 7.83 -2.59 3.25
N LYS A 27 7.36 -2.30 4.48
CA LYS A 27 6.61 -3.26 5.29
C LYS A 27 5.30 -3.70 4.64
N ILE A 28 4.57 -2.76 4.02
CA ILE A 28 3.34 -3.08 3.30
C ILE A 28 3.65 -4.04 2.14
N LYS A 29 4.67 -3.73 1.33
CA LYS A 29 5.07 -4.60 0.21
C LYS A 29 5.50 -5.98 0.67
N GLU A 30 6.26 -6.08 1.75
CA GLU A 30 6.69 -7.35 2.35
C GLU A 30 5.49 -8.18 2.83
N ALA A 31 4.56 -7.56 3.59
CA ALA A 31 3.34 -8.23 4.05
C ALA A 31 2.52 -8.82 2.89
N TYR A 32 2.30 -8.05 1.82
CA TYR A 32 1.59 -8.55 0.63
C TYR A 32 2.35 -9.68 -0.10
N ALA A 33 3.67 -9.59 -0.18
CA ALA A 33 4.48 -10.62 -0.83
C ALA A 33 4.49 -11.94 -0.03
N ASP A 34 4.61 -11.87 1.29
CA ASP A 34 4.59 -13.03 2.17
C ASP A 34 3.21 -13.69 2.18
N CYS A 35 2.13 -12.89 2.24
CA CYS A 35 0.76 -13.40 2.17
C CYS A 35 0.42 -14.05 0.84
N ALA A 36 0.85 -13.46 -0.28
CA ALA A 36 0.63 -14.10 -1.58
C ALA A 36 1.35 -15.45 -1.67
N LYS A 37 2.56 -15.54 -1.12
CA LYS A 37 3.30 -16.81 -1.05
C LYS A 37 2.58 -17.83 -0.16
N GLU A 38 2.06 -17.43 0.99
CA GLU A 38 1.29 -18.30 1.90
C GLU A 38 0.03 -18.84 1.23
N LEU A 39 -0.69 -17.99 0.51
CA LEU A 39 -1.92 -18.34 -0.21
C LEU A 39 -1.66 -19.06 -1.54
N GLY A 40 -0.39 -19.27 -1.93
CA GLY A 40 -0.03 -19.92 -3.19
C GLY A 40 -0.38 -19.08 -4.43
N MET A 41 -0.48 -17.76 -4.27
CA MET A 41 -0.83 -16.81 -5.31
C MET A 41 0.39 -16.35 -6.11
N ASP A 42 0.16 -16.06 -7.38
CA ASP A 42 1.17 -15.50 -8.28
C ASP A 42 1.12 -13.97 -8.22
N MET A 43 2.14 -13.37 -7.60
CA MET A 43 2.26 -11.92 -7.45
C MET A 43 2.29 -11.16 -8.77
N GLU A 44 2.78 -11.77 -9.86
CA GLU A 44 2.79 -11.11 -11.17
C GLU A 44 1.39 -11.06 -11.79
N LYS A 45 0.56 -12.07 -11.52
CA LYS A 45 -0.87 -12.03 -11.88
C LYS A 45 -1.66 -11.01 -11.06
N LEU A 46 -1.35 -10.90 -9.77
CA LEU A 46 -1.96 -9.91 -8.88
C LEU A 46 -1.67 -8.47 -9.34
N LYS A 47 -0.40 -8.17 -9.64
CA LYS A 47 0.03 -6.85 -10.14
C LYS A 47 -0.61 -6.48 -11.47
N SER A 48 -0.75 -7.44 -12.38
CA SER A 48 -1.26 -7.20 -13.73
C SER A 48 -2.79 -7.05 -13.79
N ARG A 49 -3.51 -7.55 -12.78
CA ARG A 49 -4.98 -7.45 -12.72
C ARG A 49 -5.45 -6.04 -12.33
N GLY A 50 -4.62 -5.28 -11.62
CA GLY A 50 -5.00 -3.97 -11.07
C GLY A 50 -6.18 -4.08 -10.12
N PHE A 51 -6.73 -2.93 -9.72
CA PHE A 51 -7.94 -2.94 -8.90
C PHE A 51 -9.17 -3.21 -9.77
N SER A 52 -9.86 -4.32 -9.50
CA SER A 52 -11.12 -4.68 -10.15
C SER A 52 -12.27 -3.82 -9.63
N GLN A 53 -13.21 -3.42 -10.49
CA GLN A 53 -14.47 -2.78 -10.05
C GLN A 53 -15.40 -3.76 -9.31
N GLU A 54 -15.05 -5.04 -9.27
CA GLU A 54 -15.78 -6.11 -8.59
C GLU A 54 -14.88 -6.78 -7.55
N ARG A 55 -15.46 -7.16 -6.41
CA ARG A 55 -14.73 -7.92 -5.37
C ARG A 55 -14.38 -9.31 -5.87
N ASP A 56 -13.24 -9.81 -5.41
CA ASP A 56 -12.71 -11.10 -5.77
C ASP A 56 -12.21 -11.79 -4.50
N LYS A 57 -12.72 -12.99 -4.23
CA LYS A 57 -12.48 -13.65 -2.94
C LYS A 57 -10.99 -13.92 -2.67
N GLU A 58 -10.20 -14.16 -3.71
CA GLU A 58 -8.76 -14.38 -3.53
C GLU A 58 -8.05 -13.07 -3.12
N HIS A 59 -8.41 -11.94 -3.73
CA HIS A 59 -7.88 -10.62 -3.34
C HIS A 59 -8.36 -10.20 -1.95
N ASP A 60 -9.64 -10.41 -1.66
CA ASP A 60 -10.24 -10.12 -0.36
C ASP A 60 -9.47 -10.87 0.75
N CYS A 61 -9.10 -12.13 0.51
CA CYS A 61 -8.29 -12.92 1.46
C CYS A 61 -6.81 -12.53 1.51
N LEU A 62 -6.23 -12.09 0.39
CA LEU A 62 -4.88 -11.52 0.36
C LEU A 62 -4.81 -10.25 1.21
N ASP A 63 -5.79 -9.35 1.06
CA ASP A 63 -5.92 -8.14 1.85
C ASP A 63 -6.08 -8.46 3.33
N ALA A 64 -6.94 -9.43 3.69
CA ALA A 64 -7.09 -9.86 5.08
C ALA A 64 -5.77 -10.34 5.67
N CYS A 65 -5.01 -11.15 4.92
CA CYS A 65 -3.71 -11.62 5.35
C CYS A 65 -2.73 -10.46 5.60
N ALA A 66 -2.59 -9.55 4.62
CA ALA A 66 -1.65 -8.44 4.75
C ALA A 66 -2.04 -7.49 5.90
N LEU A 67 -3.34 -7.24 6.09
CA LEU A 67 -3.83 -6.41 7.18
C LEU A 67 -3.59 -7.04 8.55
N ARG A 68 -3.63 -8.37 8.67
CA ARG A 68 -3.22 -9.07 9.91
C ARG A 68 -1.73 -8.93 10.18
N GLU A 69 -0.89 -9.17 9.18
CA GLU A 69 0.58 -9.04 9.30
C GLU A 69 0.99 -7.61 9.71
N LEU A 70 0.27 -6.60 9.23
CA LEU A 70 0.48 -5.20 9.59
C LEU A 70 -0.11 -4.82 10.96
N GLY A 71 -0.80 -5.74 11.65
CA GLY A 71 -1.50 -5.50 12.90
C GLY A 71 -2.73 -4.59 12.77
N VAL A 72 -3.19 -4.36 11.53
CA VAL A 72 -4.37 -3.57 11.22
C VAL A 72 -5.65 -4.36 11.44
N MET A 73 -5.61 -5.68 11.25
CA MET A 73 -6.77 -6.54 11.43
C MET A 73 -6.50 -7.61 12.50
N GLU A 74 -7.49 -7.85 13.35
CA GLU A 74 -7.50 -8.98 14.28
C GLU A 74 -8.94 -9.48 14.45
N SER A 75 -9.15 -10.79 14.29
CA SER A 75 -10.47 -11.43 14.47
C SER A 75 -11.58 -10.77 13.64
N GLY A 76 -11.28 -10.49 12.37
CA GLY A 76 -12.23 -9.88 11.43
C GLY A 76 -12.59 -8.42 11.72
N LYS A 77 -11.85 -7.76 12.64
CA LYS A 77 -12.05 -6.36 12.98
C LYS A 77 -10.84 -5.52 12.60
N LEU A 78 -11.11 -4.38 11.99
CA LEU A 78 -10.11 -3.40 11.61
C LEU A 78 -9.79 -2.42 12.76
N SER A 79 -8.51 -2.13 12.95
CA SER A 79 -7.98 -1.19 13.93
C SER A 79 -7.79 0.19 13.31
N LYS A 80 -8.72 1.11 13.60
CA LYS A 80 -8.61 2.52 13.18
C LYS A 80 -7.31 3.15 13.67
N GLU A 81 -6.92 2.88 14.90
CA GLU A 81 -5.74 3.49 15.53
C GLU A 81 -4.45 3.11 14.78
N VAL A 82 -4.30 1.85 14.39
CA VAL A 82 -3.12 1.39 13.65
C VAL A 82 -3.09 2.01 12.26
N MET A 83 -4.22 2.05 11.55
CA MET A 83 -4.29 2.69 10.24
C MET A 83 -4.02 4.19 10.27
N VAL A 84 -4.56 4.91 11.26
CA VAL A 84 -4.29 6.34 11.47
C VAL A 84 -2.79 6.56 11.65
N LYS A 85 -2.16 5.78 12.53
CA LYS A 85 -0.73 5.86 12.77
C LYS A 85 0.09 5.59 11.49
N MET A 86 -0.27 4.57 10.72
CA MET A 86 0.41 4.28 9.44
C MET A 86 0.29 5.44 8.45
N ILE A 87 -0.88 6.07 8.33
CA ILE A 87 -1.07 7.25 7.46
C ILE A 87 -0.21 8.43 7.94
N GLU A 88 -0.16 8.64 9.26
CA GLU A 88 0.64 9.72 9.85
C GLU A 88 2.14 9.52 9.69
N GLU A 89 2.61 8.27 9.70
CA GLU A 89 4.00 7.88 9.47
C GLU A 89 4.39 7.94 7.99
N THR A 90 3.44 7.67 7.08
CA THR A 90 3.71 7.58 5.62
C THR A 90 3.62 8.94 4.92
N ILE A 91 2.64 9.78 5.29
CA ILE A 91 2.39 11.03 4.57
C ILE A 91 3.18 12.15 5.23
N GLU A 92 4.10 12.79 4.51
CA GLU A 92 4.88 13.91 5.07
C GLU A 92 3.98 15.11 5.50
N ASN A 93 4.45 15.90 6.47
CA ASN A 93 3.68 17.02 7.03
C ASN A 93 3.30 18.08 5.98
N GLU A 94 4.12 18.24 4.94
CA GLU A 94 3.85 19.14 3.81
C GLU A 94 2.65 18.75 2.95
N HIS A 95 2.08 17.56 3.19
CA HIS A 95 0.89 17.04 2.52
C HIS A 95 -0.31 16.91 3.49
N GLU A 96 -0.52 17.92 4.33
CA GLU A 96 -1.59 17.96 5.35
C GLU A 96 -2.99 17.71 4.78
N GLU A 97 -3.33 18.31 3.64
CA GLU A 97 -4.63 18.12 2.98
C GLU A 97 -4.83 16.65 2.55
N LYS A 98 -3.81 16.08 1.89
CA LYS A 98 -3.82 14.67 1.48
C LYS A 98 -3.93 13.73 2.68
N ARG A 99 -3.21 14.02 3.77
CA ARG A 99 -3.29 13.27 5.03
C ARG A 99 -4.70 13.33 5.60
N THR A 100 -5.28 14.52 5.69
CA THR A 100 -6.63 14.75 6.24
C THR A 100 -7.69 13.97 5.46
N GLU A 101 -7.62 14.01 4.13
CA GLU A 101 -8.60 13.31 3.30
C GLU A 101 -8.39 11.78 3.34
N LEU A 102 -7.14 11.30 3.37
CA LEU A 102 -6.83 9.88 3.60
C LEU A 102 -7.39 9.36 4.93
N LEU A 103 -7.23 10.13 6.01
CA LEU A 103 -7.78 9.79 7.32
C LEU A 103 -9.30 9.72 7.29
N LYS A 104 -9.96 10.67 6.61
CA LYS A 104 -11.41 10.70 6.45
C LYS A 104 -11.94 9.51 5.64
N ILE A 105 -11.28 9.19 4.52
CA ILE A 105 -11.62 8.00 3.70
C ILE A 105 -11.44 6.73 4.52
N THR A 106 -10.30 6.58 5.20
CA THR A 106 -9.99 5.43 6.03
C THR A 106 -11.06 5.23 7.09
N ASN A 107 -11.38 6.28 7.86
CA ASN A 107 -12.40 6.21 8.90
C ASN A 107 -13.76 5.78 8.35
N ALA A 108 -14.21 6.40 7.25
CA ALA A 108 -15.47 6.04 6.62
C ALA A 108 -15.49 4.58 6.15
N CYS A 109 -14.41 4.09 5.56
CA CYS A 109 -14.35 2.73 5.03
C CYS A 109 -14.20 1.66 6.11
N VAL A 110 -13.59 1.98 7.25
CA VAL A 110 -13.59 1.07 8.40
C VAL A 110 -15.00 0.93 8.96
N ASP A 111 -15.74 2.04 9.06
CA ASP A 111 -17.13 2.00 9.53
C ASP A 111 -18.04 1.24 8.57
N ASP A 112 -17.86 1.42 7.26
CA ASP A 112 -18.62 0.72 6.22
C ASP A 112 -18.28 -0.79 6.16
N ALA A 113 -17.02 -1.17 6.40
CA ALA A 113 -16.58 -2.57 6.34
C ALA A 113 -17.15 -3.43 7.48
N GLY A 114 -17.41 -2.83 8.65
CA GLY A 114 -17.97 -3.51 9.79
C GLY A 114 -17.05 -4.58 10.39
N THR A 115 -17.63 -5.67 10.87
CA THR A 115 -16.91 -6.82 11.44
C THR A 115 -17.66 -8.08 11.05
N SER A 116 -16.94 -9.06 10.50
CA SER A 116 -17.45 -10.37 10.08
C SER A 116 -16.55 -11.49 10.61
N GLU A 117 -17.10 -12.70 10.79
CA GLU A 117 -16.29 -13.89 11.05
C GLU A 117 -15.46 -14.29 9.83
N ASP A 118 -15.90 -13.93 8.62
CA ASP A 118 -15.08 -14.02 7.41
C ASP A 118 -14.20 -12.77 7.32
N GLU A 119 -12.94 -12.92 7.76
CA GLU A 119 -11.97 -11.82 7.72
C GLU A 119 -11.71 -11.31 6.30
N CYS A 120 -11.79 -12.21 5.30
CA CYS A 120 -11.67 -11.83 3.89
C CYS A 120 -12.81 -10.88 3.50
N GLU A 121 -14.04 -11.16 3.93
CA GLU A 121 -15.19 -10.28 3.63
C GLU A 121 -14.99 -8.88 4.19
N THR A 122 -14.49 -8.76 5.42
CA THR A 122 -14.22 -7.46 6.06
C THR A 122 -13.11 -6.71 5.33
N ALA A 123 -12.00 -7.38 5.03
CA ALA A 123 -10.87 -6.78 4.31
C ALA A 123 -11.27 -6.34 2.91
N GLY A 124 -11.98 -7.20 2.17
CA GLY A 124 -12.49 -6.89 0.84
C GLY A 124 -13.49 -5.73 0.82
N ALA A 125 -14.38 -5.64 1.82
CA ALA A 125 -15.29 -4.51 1.97
C ALA A 125 -14.52 -3.19 2.19
N PHE A 126 -13.51 -3.21 3.06
CA PHE A 126 -12.64 -2.06 3.31
C PHE A 126 -11.86 -1.64 2.06
N SER A 127 -11.12 -2.56 1.44
CA SER A 127 -10.32 -2.29 0.24
C SER A 127 -11.19 -1.75 -0.91
N PHE A 128 -12.39 -2.32 -1.07
CA PHE A 128 -13.34 -1.85 -2.06
C PHE A 128 -13.82 -0.42 -1.82
N CYS A 129 -14.23 -0.12 -0.59
CA CYS A 129 -14.60 1.24 -0.21
C CYS A 129 -13.43 2.21 -0.40
N PHE A 130 -12.26 1.85 0.09
CA PHE A 130 -11.07 2.70 0.12
C PHE A 130 -10.65 3.07 -1.30
N HIS A 131 -10.52 2.08 -2.18
CA HIS A 131 -10.14 2.31 -3.56
C HIS A 131 -11.16 3.16 -4.31
N LYS A 132 -12.46 2.88 -4.14
CA LYS A 132 -13.54 3.65 -4.77
C LYS A 132 -13.49 5.13 -4.39
N LYS A 133 -13.22 5.44 -3.11
CA LYS A 133 -13.09 6.83 -2.64
C LYS A 133 -11.77 7.47 -3.07
N MET A 134 -10.66 6.72 -3.09
CA MET A 134 -9.35 7.20 -3.55
C MET A 134 -9.31 7.51 -5.05
N GLN A 135 -10.00 6.75 -5.90
CA GLN A 135 -10.16 7.09 -7.33
C GLN A 135 -10.83 8.45 -7.53
N GLY A 136 -11.61 8.92 -6.56
CA GLY A 136 -12.21 10.26 -6.56
C GLY A 136 -11.18 11.36 -6.35
N LEU A 137 -10.11 11.10 -5.58
CA LEU A 137 -9.07 12.08 -5.24
C LEU A 137 -7.97 12.23 -6.30
N MET A 138 -7.73 11.22 -7.12
CA MET A 138 -6.69 11.25 -8.16
C MET A 138 -7.18 11.81 -9.51
N LYS A 139 -8.41 12.34 -9.57
CA LYS A 139 -9.03 12.88 -10.79
C LYS A 139 -9.05 14.42 -10.87
N GLU A 140 -8.45 15.11 -9.91
CA GLU A 140 -8.27 16.57 -9.92
C GLU A 140 -6.92 16.99 -10.48
#